data_AF-A0A2I0PKH7-F1
#
_entry.id   AF-A0A2I0PKH7-F1
#
_cell.length_a   1.000
_cell.length_b   1.000
_cell.length_c   1.000
_cell.angle_alpha   90.00
_cell.angle_beta   90.00
_cell.angle_gamma   90.00
#
_symmetry.space_group_name_H-M   'P 1'
#
loop_
_entity.id
_entity.type
_entity.pdbx_description
1 polymer ?
#
loop_
_entity_poly.entity_id
_entity_poly.type
_entity_poly.pdbx_seq_one_letter_code
_entity_poly.pdbx_strand_id
1 'polypeptide(L)' 'MIKELFSEKNISNAGIEILGAYMSCPNDKGAQHKGYFIIKAPNKETIKKFFGPMEVDLREVKPFSEIAKTL' A
#
# COMPACT_ATOMS: atom_id res chain seq x y z
N MET A 1 -8.86 13.20 5.50
CA MET A 1 -7.44 13.23 5.09
C MET A 1 -6.97 11.91 4.51
N ILE A 2 -7.06 10.76 5.21
CA ILE A 2 -6.59 9.48 4.64
C ILE A 2 -7.38 9.01 3.40
N LYS A 3 -8.71 9.17 3.40
CA LYS A 3 -9.57 8.82 2.24
C LYS A 3 -9.20 9.57 0.96
N GLU A 4 -8.71 10.80 1.09
CA GLU A 4 -8.33 11.63 -0.06
C GLU A 4 -6.98 11.19 -0.62
N LEU A 5 -6.02 10.81 0.24
CA LEU A 5 -4.73 10.23 -0.17
C LEU A 5 -4.93 9.00 -1.07
N PHE A 6 -5.88 8.12 -0.71
CA PHE A 6 -6.23 6.92 -1.47
C PHE A 6 -7.38 7.13 -2.47
N SER A 7 -7.65 8.36 -2.89
CA SER A 7 -8.64 8.62 -3.96
C SER A 7 -8.12 8.13 -5.32
N GLU A 8 -9.03 7.75 -6.21
CA GLU A 8 -8.70 7.30 -7.57
C GLU A 8 -7.80 8.29 -8.31
N LYS A 9 -8.07 9.59 -8.15
CA LYS A 9 -7.27 10.68 -8.73
C LYS A 9 -5.81 10.62 -8.26
N ASN A 10 -5.59 10.46 -6.95
CA ASN A 10 -4.24 10.45 -6.38
C ASN A 10 -3.49 9.16 -6.72
N ILE A 11 -4.18 8.02 -6.74
CA ILE A 11 -3.64 6.73 -7.17
C ILE A 11 -3.16 6.83 -8.63
N SER A 12 -4.02 7.34 -9.52
CA SER A 12 -3.71 7.51 -10.94
C SER A 12 -2.53 8.48 -11.17
N ASN A 13 -2.55 9.64 -10.50
CA ASN A 13 -1.47 10.63 -10.59
C ASN A 13 -0.13 10.10 -10.07
N ALA A 14 -0.14 9.18 -9.11
CA ALA A 14 1.07 8.56 -8.59
C ALA A 14 1.63 7.45 -9.50
N GLY A 15 0.90 7.06 -10.56
CA GLY A 15 1.31 5.99 -11.47
C GLY A 15 1.36 4.62 -10.79
N ILE A 16 0.46 4.38 -9.83
CA ILE A 16 0.34 3.11 -9.12
C ILE A 16 -1.06 2.52 -9.30
N GLU A 17 -1.17 1.22 -9.06
CA GLU A 17 -2.44 0.50 -9.02
C GLU A 17 -2.54 -0.25 -7.69
N ILE A 18 -3.66 -0.08 -6.98
CA ILE A 18 -3.93 -0.81 -5.73
C ILE A 18 -4.73 -2.07 -6.07
N LEU A 19 -4.11 -3.24 -5.90
CA LEU A 19 -4.73 -4.54 -6.17
C LEU A 19 -5.51 -5.08 -4.96
N GLY A 20 -5.17 -4.62 -3.76
CA GLY A 20 -5.85 -4.98 -2.52
C GLY A 20 -5.39 -4.09 -1.38
N ALA A 21 -6.28 -3.80 -0.45
CA ALA A 21 -5.98 -2.98 0.71
C ALA A 21 -6.81 -3.41 1.92
N TYR A 22 -6.18 -3.42 3.09
CA TYR A 22 -6.83 -3.53 4.38
C TYR A 22 -6.25 -2.47 5.31
N MET A 23 -7.11 -1.73 6.00
CA MET A 23 -6.68 -0.70 6.95
C MET A 23 -7.54 -0.78 8.21
N SER A 24 -6.88 -0.90 9.35
CA SER A 24 -7.53 -0.78 10.65
C SER A 24 -7.64 0.70 11.01
N CYS A 25 -8.89 1.19 11.08
CA CYS A 25 -9.22 2.53 11.56
C CYS A 25 -9.93 2.42 12.91
N PRO A 26 -9.18 2.40 14.02
CA PRO A 26 -9.77 2.58 15.34
C PRO A 26 -10.56 3.90 15.40
N ASN A 27 -11.72 3.89 16.07
CA ASN A 27 -12.57 5.08 16.25
C ASN A 27 -11.92 6.14 17.15
N ASP A 28 -10.81 5.79 17.81
CA ASP A 28 -10.09 6.68 18.69
C ASP A 28 -9.19 7.64 17.91
N LYS A 29 -9.34 8.95 18.15
CA LYS A 29 -8.70 10.01 17.36
C LYS A 29 -7.17 10.04 17.51
N GLY A 30 -6.63 9.43 18.57
CA GLY A 30 -5.18 9.31 18.81
C GLY A 30 -4.55 8.02 18.31
N ALA A 31 -5.32 7.09 17.75
CA ALA A 31 -4.83 5.77 17.45
C ALA A 31 -4.08 5.70 16.11
N GLN A 32 -3.00 4.92 16.09
CA GLN A 32 -2.21 4.71 14.88
C GLN A 32 -2.98 3.85 13.87
N HIS A 33 -3.18 4.39 12.67
CA HIS A 33 -3.72 3.63 11.55
C HIS A 33 -2.64 2.67 11.02
N LYS A 34 -2.97 1.39 10.97
CA LYS A 34 -2.11 0.35 10.38
C LYS A 34 -2.86 -0.34 9.26
N GLY A 35 -2.16 -0.67 8.18
CA GLY A 35 -2.76 -1.32 7.03
C GLY A 35 -1.76 -2.12 6.20
N TYR A 36 -2.31 -2.99 5.37
CA TYR A 36 -1.59 -3.77 4.37
C TYR A 36 -2.12 -3.41 2.99
N PHE A 37 -1.21 -3.19 2.06
CA PHE A 37 -1.55 -2.80 0.69
C PHE A 37 -0.78 -3.70 -0.28
N ILE A 38 -1.47 -4.21 -1.29
CA ILE A 38 -0.89 -4.88 -2.45
C ILE A 38 -0.93 -3.86 -3.58
N ILE A 39 0.25 -3.42 -4.02
CA ILE A 39 0.39 -2.32 -4.98
C ILE A 39 1.24 -2.79 -6.14
N LYS A 40 0.75 -2.54 -7.35
CA LYS A 40 1.56 -2.63 -8.57
C LYS A 40 2.11 -1.24 -8.86
N ALA A 41 3.43 -1.14 -8.94
CA ALA A 41 4.16 0.11 -9.14
C ALA A 41 5.43 -0.16 -9.95
N PRO A 42 5.97 0.84 -10.68
CA PRO A 42 7.17 0.67 -11.49
C PRO A 42 8.43 0.43 -10.63
N ASN A 43 8.48 0.96 -9.41
CA ASN A 43 9.60 0.78 -8.48
C ASN A 43 9.19 1.12 -7.03
N LYS A 44 10.09 0.81 -6.09
CA LYS A 44 9.88 1.06 -4.64
C LYS A 44 9.82 2.55 -4.29
N GLU A 45 10.51 3.42 -5.03
CA GLU A 45 10.55 4.86 -4.76
C GLU A 45 9.18 5.51 -5.03
N THR A 46 8.49 5.09 -6.10
CA THR A 46 7.12 5.53 -6.39
C THR A 46 6.18 5.23 -5.23
N ILE A 47 6.30 4.03 -4.63
CA ILE A 47 5.49 3.64 -3.46
C ILE A 47 5.83 4.52 -2.26
N LYS A 48 7.10 4.68 -1.93
CA LYS A 48 7.53 5.54 -0.80
C LYS A 48 7.03 6.99 -0.97
N LYS A 49 7.12 7.53 -2.18
CA LYS A 49 6.65 8.89 -2.50
C LYS A 49 5.14 9.02 -2.31
N PHE A 50 4.36 8.00 -2.68
CA PHE A 50 2.91 8.00 -2.52
C PHE A 50 2.48 8.03 -1.05
N PHE A 51 3.10 7.23 -0.19
CA PHE A 51 2.80 7.19 1.24
C PHE A 51 3.42 8.36 2.04
N GLY A 52 4.36 9.09 1.43
CA GLY A 52 4.95 10.31 1.99
C GLY A 52 5.62 10.05 3.34
N PRO A 53 5.20 10.74 4.43
CA PRO A 53 5.83 10.61 5.74
C PRO A 53 5.42 9.36 6.52
N MET A 54 4.53 8.51 5.99
CA MET A 54 4.13 7.28 6.66
C MET A 54 5.31 6.30 6.72
N GLU A 55 5.40 5.54 7.82
CA GLU A 55 6.35 4.44 7.93
C GLU A 55 5.85 3.26 7.07
N VAL A 56 6.68 2.82 6.11
CA VAL A 56 6.31 1.76 5.15
C VAL A 56 7.39 0.67 5.11
N ASP A 57 7.00 -0.56 5.44
CA ASP A 57 7.78 -1.76 5.13
C ASP A 57 7.38 -2.31 3.75
N LEU A 58 8.34 -2.41 2.83
CA LEU A 58 8.10 -2.83 1.44
C LEU A 58 8.58 -4.25 1.20
N ARG A 59 7.65 -5.13 0.84
CA ARG A 59 7.93 -6.52 0.48
C ARG A 59 7.46 -6.80 -0.93
N GLU A 60 8.26 -7.55 -1.67
CA GLU A 60 7.86 -8.02 -2.99
C GLU A 60 6.80 -9.11 -2.83
N VAL A 61 5.68 -8.95 -3.54
CA VAL A 61 4.60 -9.95 -3.54
C VAL A 61 4.94 -10.99 -4.59
N LYS A 62 5.26 -12.20 -4.13
CA LYS A 62 5.49 -13.34 -5.01
C LYS A 62 4.20 -14.12 -5.21
N PRO A 63 3.87 -14.54 -6.45
CA PRO A 63 2.77 -15.46 -6.69
C PRO A 63 2.95 -16.74 -5.87
N PHE A 64 1.84 -17.28 -5.35
CA PHE A 64 1.85 -18.55 -4.62
C PHE A 64 2.48 -19.69 -5.45
N SER A 65 2.26 -19.67 -6.77
CA SER A 65 2.85 -20.64 -7.71
C SER A 65 4.38 -20.64 -7.72
N GLU A 66 5.05 -19.54 -7.35
CA GLU A 66 6.51 -19.48 -7.23
C GLU A 66 6.97 -20.01 -5.87
N ILE A 67 6.20 -19.75 -4.81
CA ILE A 67 6.48 -20.22 -3.45
C ILE A 67 6.29 -21.75 -3.36
N ALA A 68 5.25 -22.28 -4.00
CA ALA A 68 4.94 -23.70 -4.01
C ALA A 68 6.02 -24.56 -4.69
N LYS A 69 6.89 -23.97 -5.53
CA LYS A 69 8.04 -24.69 -6.12
C LYS A 69 9.21 -24.86 -5.15
N THR A 70 9.18 -24.16 -4.02
CA THR A 70 10.25 -24.16 -3.00
C THR A 70 9.88 -24.92 -1.72
N LEU A 71 8.66 -25.45 -1.64
CA LEU A 71 8.16 -26.34 -0.59
C LEU A 71 8.23 -27.79 -1.06
#